data_AF-A0A7S2QAG4-F1
#
_entry.id   AF-A0A7S2QAG4-F1
#
_cell.length_a   1.000
_cell.length_b   1.000
_cell.length_c   1.000
_cell.angle_alpha   90.00
_cell.angle_beta   90.00
_cell.angle_gamma   90.00
#
_symmetry.space_group_name_H-M   'P 1'
#
loop_
_entity.id
_entity.type
_entity.pdbx_description
1 polymer ?
#
loop_
_entity_poly.entity_id
_entity_poly.type
_entity_poly.pdbx_seq_one_letter_code
_entity_poly.pdbx_strand_id
1 'polypeptide(L)'
;GNPEAWDLTLRWFNEDCEAAYASFRGFLTKQLPKPAIAEERRPPPAGGGACVVTGPSGVGKSTLIKQLLAEFPGKFGFSVSHTTRGPRPGEQDGVDYHFVTREQMESDIREGRFIEHAEVHGNYYGTSVAAVESVMQAGKVCLLDIDVQGAESVRQSSIGCRTAFVFFAPPSREVLEQRLRGRGTETEEKIQKRLAGAV
;
A
#
# COMPACT_ATOMS: atom_id res chain seq x y z
N GLY A 1 8.50 12.22 -4.46
CA GLY A 1 9.22 11.24 -5.32
C GLY A 1 8.80 11.45 -6.76
N ASN A 2 9.65 11.17 -7.73
CA ASN A 2 9.34 11.32 -9.15
C ASN A 2 8.36 10.20 -9.61
N PRO A 3 7.10 10.49 -10.01
CA PRO A 3 6.14 9.49 -10.49
C PRO A 3 6.59 8.70 -11.74
N GLU A 4 7.59 9.18 -12.47
CA GLU A 4 8.16 8.47 -13.61
C GLU A 4 9.05 7.29 -13.22
N ALA A 5 9.52 7.23 -11.95
CA ALA A 5 10.37 6.15 -11.46
C ALA A 5 9.59 4.91 -10.97
N TRP A 6 8.27 4.89 -11.15
CA TRP A 6 7.35 3.84 -10.68
C TRP A 6 7.01 2.90 -11.84
N ASP A 7 6.88 1.60 -11.56
CA ASP A 7 6.61 0.59 -12.59
C ASP A 7 5.26 0.81 -13.30
N LEU A 8 4.33 1.46 -12.60
CA LEU A 8 3.04 1.86 -13.14
C LEU A 8 2.54 3.12 -12.45
N THR A 9 2.15 4.12 -13.24
CA THR A 9 1.38 5.27 -12.75
C THR A 9 -0.07 5.15 -13.23
N LEU A 10 -1.00 4.97 -12.31
CA LEU A 10 -2.43 4.91 -12.57
C LEU A 10 -3.09 6.25 -12.22
N ARG A 11 -3.81 6.83 -13.19
CA ARG A 11 -4.64 8.03 -12.95
C ARG A 11 -6.07 7.57 -12.70
N TRP A 12 -6.59 7.87 -11.51
CA TRP A 12 -7.93 7.43 -11.13
C TRP A 12 -8.95 8.58 -11.19
N PHE A 13 -9.64 8.65 -12.32
CA PHE A 13 -10.82 9.48 -12.50
C PHE A 13 -11.99 8.76 -11.81
N ASN A 14 -12.72 9.43 -10.93
CA ASN A 14 -13.93 8.84 -10.34
C ASN A 14 -14.96 8.44 -11.42
N GLU A 15 -14.81 8.96 -12.64
CA GLU A 15 -15.69 8.71 -13.79
C GLU A 15 -15.30 7.45 -14.60
N ASP A 16 -14.08 6.89 -14.42
CA ASP A 16 -13.65 5.66 -15.10
C ASP A 16 -12.93 4.69 -14.15
N CYS A 17 -13.67 4.26 -13.13
CA CYS A 17 -13.20 3.24 -12.19
C CYS A 17 -12.85 1.92 -12.89
N GLU A 18 -13.60 1.55 -13.93
CA GLU A 18 -13.42 0.31 -14.68
C GLU A 18 -12.09 0.28 -15.45
N ALA A 19 -11.73 1.35 -16.18
CA ALA A 19 -10.46 1.36 -16.91
C ALA A 19 -9.24 1.44 -15.98
N ALA A 20 -9.33 2.19 -14.89
CA ALA A 20 -8.26 2.27 -13.89
C ALA A 20 -8.05 0.89 -13.23
N TYR A 21 -9.14 0.22 -12.87
CA TYR A 21 -9.10 -1.12 -12.31
C TYR A 21 -8.60 -2.16 -13.32
N ALA A 22 -9.07 -2.12 -14.58
CA ALA A 22 -8.62 -3.02 -15.64
C ALA A 22 -7.10 -2.90 -15.88
N SER A 23 -6.56 -1.68 -15.86
CA SER A 23 -5.12 -1.42 -16.00
C SER A 23 -4.33 -1.93 -14.79
N PHE A 24 -4.81 -1.66 -13.57
CA PHE A 24 -4.21 -2.16 -12.32
C PHE A 24 -4.17 -3.70 -12.29
N ARG A 25 -5.31 -4.32 -12.60
CA ARG A 25 -5.47 -5.77 -12.70
C ARG A 25 -4.54 -6.36 -13.75
N GLY A 26 -4.50 -5.78 -14.95
CA GLY A 26 -3.66 -6.24 -16.05
C GLY A 26 -2.16 -6.17 -15.74
N PHE A 27 -1.73 -5.19 -14.93
CA PHE A 27 -0.36 -5.12 -14.44
C PHE A 27 -0.07 -6.18 -13.39
N LEU A 28 -0.90 -6.27 -12.34
CA LEU A 28 -0.65 -7.18 -11.22
C LEU A 28 -0.76 -8.65 -11.57
N THR A 29 -1.66 -9.00 -12.49
CA THR A 29 -1.77 -10.38 -13.00
C THR A 29 -0.51 -10.86 -13.70
N LYS A 30 0.26 -9.96 -14.34
CA LYS A 30 1.58 -10.30 -14.91
C LYS A 30 2.65 -10.56 -13.85
N GLN A 31 2.45 -10.05 -12.63
CA GLN A 31 3.33 -10.25 -11.48
C GLN A 31 3.00 -11.54 -10.71
N LEU A 32 1.89 -12.21 -11.02
CA LEU A 32 1.53 -13.46 -10.36
C LEU A 32 2.56 -14.55 -10.69
N PRO A 33 2.94 -15.39 -9.71
CA PRO A 33 3.78 -16.56 -9.97
C PRO A 33 3.11 -17.43 -11.05
N LYS A 34 3.89 -17.81 -12.07
CA LYS A 34 3.42 -18.79 -13.06
C LYS A 34 3.16 -20.12 -12.35
N PRO A 35 2.07 -20.84 -12.68
CA PRO A 35 1.85 -22.17 -12.14
C PRO A 35 3.08 -23.04 -12.48
N ALA A 36 3.64 -23.69 -11.47
CA ALA A 36 4.72 -24.65 -11.68
C ALA A 36 4.18 -25.76 -12.59
N ILE A 37 4.78 -25.93 -13.76
CA ILE A 37 4.54 -27.09 -14.60
C ILE A 37 5.07 -28.30 -13.80
N ALA A 38 4.27 -29.36 -13.70
CA ALA A 38 4.44 -30.47 -12.76
C ALA A 38 5.75 -31.28 -12.89
N GLU A 39 6.68 -30.92 -13.78
CA GLU A 39 7.84 -31.75 -14.11
C GLU A 39 9.17 -31.35 -13.46
N GLU A 40 9.31 -30.18 -12.83
CA GLU A 40 10.54 -29.83 -12.13
C GLU A 40 10.35 -29.78 -10.61
N ARG A 41 10.86 -30.81 -9.93
CA ARG A 41 11.04 -30.90 -8.47
C ARG A 41 12.07 -29.88 -7.95
N ARG A 42 11.89 -28.60 -8.28
CA ARG A 42 12.43 -27.49 -7.50
C ARG A 42 11.25 -26.73 -6.90
N PRO A 43 11.25 -26.44 -5.58
CA PRO A 43 10.28 -25.51 -5.05
C PRO A 43 10.38 -24.21 -5.88
N PRO A 44 9.25 -23.62 -6.33
CA PRO A 44 9.28 -22.30 -6.94
C PRO A 44 10.05 -21.36 -6.00
N PRO A 45 10.83 -20.38 -6.51
CA PRO A 45 11.61 -19.50 -5.66
C PRO A 45 10.70 -18.96 -4.56
N ALA A 46 11.05 -19.27 -3.31
CA ALA A 46 10.15 -19.10 -2.17
C ALA A 46 9.69 -17.64 -2.08
N GLY A 47 8.38 -17.44 -2.10
CA GLY A 47 7.71 -16.16 -1.87
C GLY A 47 7.08 -15.55 -3.12
N GLY A 48 5.77 -15.28 -3.08
CA GLY A 48 5.21 -14.28 -4.01
C GLY A 48 5.94 -12.94 -3.86
N GLY A 49 5.93 -12.09 -4.89
CA GLY A 49 6.50 -10.74 -4.81
C GLY A 49 5.65 -9.81 -3.92
N ALA A 50 6.10 -8.57 -3.75
CA ALA A 50 5.30 -7.52 -3.16
C ALA A 50 4.84 -6.52 -4.23
N CYS A 51 3.77 -5.78 -3.95
CA CYS A 51 3.37 -4.61 -4.70
C CYS A 51 3.04 -3.49 -3.72
N VAL A 52 3.82 -2.42 -3.81
CA VAL A 52 3.54 -1.17 -3.12
C VAL A 52 2.55 -0.36 -3.94
N VAL A 53 1.46 0.04 -3.31
CA VAL A 53 0.42 0.90 -3.84
C VAL A 53 0.50 2.23 -3.08
N THR A 54 1.01 3.25 -3.74
CA THR A 54 1.23 4.58 -3.16
C THR A 54 0.42 5.65 -3.90
N GLY A 55 0.30 6.84 -3.33
CA GLY A 55 -0.45 7.97 -3.91
C GLY A 55 -1.12 8.83 -2.85
N PRO A 56 -1.59 10.05 -3.18
CA PRO A 56 -2.17 10.96 -2.21
C PRO A 56 -3.36 10.35 -1.44
N SER A 57 -3.57 10.78 -0.20
CA SER A 57 -4.77 10.41 0.55
C SER A 57 -6.02 10.87 -0.21
N GLY A 58 -7.07 10.03 -0.30
CA GLY A 58 -8.31 10.38 -1.01
C GLY A 58 -8.41 9.89 -2.46
N VAL A 59 -7.33 9.32 -3.02
CA VAL A 59 -7.35 8.69 -4.36
C VAL A 59 -7.83 7.23 -4.36
N GLY A 60 -8.56 6.79 -3.32
CA GLY A 60 -9.30 5.51 -3.27
C GLY A 60 -8.52 4.22 -3.51
N LYS A 61 -7.21 4.24 -3.26
CA LYS A 61 -6.33 3.05 -3.26
C LYS A 61 -6.96 1.87 -2.53
N SER A 62 -7.44 2.08 -1.31
CA SER A 62 -8.03 1.03 -0.47
C SER A 62 -9.28 0.41 -1.10
N THR A 63 -10.07 1.16 -1.89
CA THR A 63 -11.21 0.61 -2.63
C THR A 63 -10.75 -0.35 -3.72
N LEU A 64 -9.75 0.03 -4.51
CA LEU A 64 -9.22 -0.81 -5.59
C LEU A 64 -8.49 -2.06 -5.05
N ILE A 65 -7.77 -1.92 -3.93
CA ILE A 65 -7.16 -3.05 -3.22
C ILE A 65 -8.24 -4.03 -2.77
N LYS A 66 -9.33 -3.56 -2.15
CA LYS A 66 -10.45 -4.41 -1.72
C LYS A 66 -11.11 -5.13 -2.90
N GLN A 67 -11.34 -4.43 -4.02
CA GLN A 67 -11.87 -5.04 -5.25
C GLN A 67 -10.96 -6.14 -5.79
N LEU A 68 -9.65 -5.90 -5.85
CA LEU A 68 -8.68 -6.89 -6.34
C LEU A 68 -8.61 -8.14 -5.46
N LEU A 69 -8.60 -7.96 -4.13
CA LEU A 69 -8.60 -9.08 -3.17
C LEU A 69 -9.86 -9.94 -3.30
N ALA A 70 -11.00 -9.33 -3.64
CA ALA A 70 -12.27 -10.03 -3.83
C ALA A 70 -12.32 -10.79 -5.18
N GLU A 71 -11.80 -10.22 -6.27
CA GLU A 71 -11.80 -10.87 -7.59
C GLU A 71 -10.81 -12.05 -7.68
N PHE A 72 -9.67 -11.95 -6.99
CA PHE A 72 -8.60 -12.96 -7.06
C PHE A 72 -8.28 -13.58 -5.70
N PRO A 73 -9.24 -14.31 -5.09
CA PRO A 73 -9.03 -14.94 -3.80
C PRO A 73 -7.86 -15.94 -3.91
N GLY A 74 -6.94 -15.86 -2.95
CA GLY A 74 -5.78 -16.77 -2.89
C GLY A 74 -4.60 -16.39 -3.80
N LYS A 75 -4.69 -15.31 -4.59
CA LYS A 75 -3.56 -14.79 -5.39
C LYS A 75 -2.87 -13.59 -4.76
N PHE A 76 -3.65 -12.74 -4.09
CA PHE A 76 -3.16 -11.55 -3.40
C PHE A 76 -3.46 -11.65 -1.90
N GLY A 77 -2.61 -11.01 -1.10
CA GLY A 77 -2.87 -10.75 0.31
C GLY A 77 -2.51 -9.31 0.63
N PHE A 78 -3.09 -8.78 1.71
CA PHE A 78 -2.85 -7.41 2.15
C PHE A 78 -2.04 -7.42 3.44
N SER A 79 -0.99 -6.61 3.50
CA SER A 79 -0.24 -6.39 4.74
C SER A 79 -0.93 -5.28 5.54
N VAL A 80 -1.52 -5.65 6.68
CA VAL A 80 -2.10 -4.68 7.62
C VAL A 80 -0.95 -3.97 8.36
N SER A 81 -0.81 -2.66 8.16
CA SER A 81 0.25 -1.86 8.79
C SER A 81 -0.06 -1.61 10.28
N HIS A 82 0.97 -1.24 11.04
CA HIS A 82 0.85 -0.81 12.42
C HIS A 82 0.71 0.71 12.49
N THR A 83 0.00 1.22 13.50
CA THR A 83 -0.02 2.66 13.80
C THR A 83 -0.17 2.95 15.27
N THR A 84 0.39 4.07 15.72
CA THR A 84 0.21 4.61 17.08
C THR A 84 -0.98 5.54 17.20
N ARG A 85 -1.64 5.85 16.08
CA ARG A 85 -2.88 6.64 16.07
C ARG A 85 -4.01 5.79 16.65
N GLY A 86 -4.89 6.38 17.46
CA GLY A 86 -6.12 5.68 17.86
C GLY A 86 -7.06 5.36 16.67
N PRO A 87 -7.88 4.30 16.76
CA PRO A 87 -8.84 3.94 15.72
C PRO A 87 -9.89 5.04 15.51
N ARG A 88 -10.28 5.27 14.25
CA ARG A 88 -11.43 6.11 13.88
C ARG A 88 -12.74 5.31 13.98
N PRO A 89 -13.90 5.97 14.06
CA PRO A 89 -15.18 5.28 14.00
C PRO A 89 -15.28 4.36 12.77
N GLY A 90 -15.50 3.07 13.02
CA GLY A 90 -15.61 2.03 11.99
C GLY A 90 -14.31 1.31 11.63
N GLU A 91 -13.15 1.78 12.08
CA GLU A 91 -11.88 1.04 11.92
C GLU A 91 -11.81 -0.12 12.93
N GLN A 92 -11.26 -1.25 12.50
CA GLN A 92 -11.10 -2.47 13.29
C GLN A 92 -9.63 -2.86 13.41
N ASP A 93 -9.21 -3.22 14.63
CA ASP A 93 -7.86 -3.70 14.89
C ASP A 93 -7.59 -5.02 14.17
N GLY A 94 -6.41 -5.13 13.56
CA GLY A 94 -6.00 -6.28 12.74
C GLY A 94 -6.68 -6.36 11.37
N VAL A 95 -7.55 -5.40 11.03
CA VAL A 95 -8.20 -5.30 9.71
C VAL A 95 -7.74 -4.05 8.97
N ASP A 96 -7.94 -2.87 9.59
CA ASP A 96 -7.53 -1.60 8.99
C ASP A 96 -6.09 -1.26 9.36
N TYR A 97 -5.75 -1.42 10.64
CA TYR A 97 -4.39 -1.30 11.18
C TYR A 97 -4.23 -2.23 12.39
N HIS A 98 -2.99 -2.53 12.76
CA HIS A 98 -2.63 -2.93 14.11
C HIS A 98 -2.40 -1.68 14.96
N PHE A 99 -3.34 -1.40 15.86
CA PHE A 99 -3.27 -0.23 16.73
C PHE A 99 -2.39 -0.55 17.95
N VAL A 100 -1.20 0.06 18.00
CA VAL A 100 -0.19 -0.20 19.04
C VAL A 100 0.13 1.07 19.82
N THR A 101 0.72 0.92 21.01
CA THR A 101 1.21 2.08 21.74
C THR A 101 2.49 2.63 21.10
N ARG A 102 2.82 3.89 21.39
CA ARG A 102 4.05 4.51 20.88
C ARG A 102 5.29 3.79 21.39
N GLU A 103 5.29 3.40 22.66
CA GLU A 103 6.40 2.71 23.30
C GLU A 103 6.66 1.34 22.65
N GLN A 104 5.59 0.61 22.33
CA GLN A 104 5.68 -0.66 21.61
C GLN A 104 6.27 -0.45 20.21
N MET A 105 5.74 0.53 19.46
CA MET A 105 6.23 0.85 18.12
C MET A 105 7.72 1.23 18.13
N GLU A 106 8.15 2.07 19.07
CA GLU A 106 9.55 2.49 19.19
C GLU A 106 10.48 1.33 19.60
N SER A 107 10.00 0.36 20.38
CA SER A 107 10.74 -0.87 20.65
C SER A 107 10.90 -1.70 19.38
N ASP A 108 9.82 -1.92 18.65
CA ASP A 108 9.79 -2.73 17.43
C ASP A 108 10.65 -2.14 16.31
N ILE A 109 10.68 -0.80 16.20
CA ILE A 109 11.58 -0.07 15.30
C ILE A 109 13.04 -0.33 15.67
N ARG A 110 13.41 -0.20 16.95
CA ARG A 110 14.79 -0.44 17.43
C ARG A 110 15.26 -1.86 17.18
N GLU A 111 14.33 -2.81 17.21
CA GLU A 111 14.60 -4.22 16.96
C GLU A 111 14.57 -4.60 15.47
N GLY A 112 14.32 -3.64 14.56
CA GLY A 112 14.32 -3.89 13.13
C GLY A 112 13.13 -4.75 12.65
N ARG A 113 11.99 -4.70 13.36
CA ARG A 113 10.80 -5.49 13.03
C ARG A 113 9.98 -4.92 11.85
N PHE A 114 10.32 -3.73 11.38
CA PHE A 114 9.64 -3.03 10.28
C PHE A 114 10.49 -2.97 9.02
N ILE A 115 9.85 -3.20 7.86
CA ILE A 115 10.46 -2.98 6.53
C ILE A 115 10.57 -1.48 6.26
N GLU A 116 9.52 -0.76 6.64
CA GLU A 116 9.44 0.70 6.57
C GLU A 116 8.68 1.21 7.79
N HIS A 117 9.03 2.41 8.21
CA HIS A 117 8.26 3.16 9.18
C HIS A 117 8.41 4.67 8.92
N ALA A 118 7.38 5.43 9.26
CA ALA A 118 7.38 6.89 9.17
C ALA A 118 6.59 7.50 10.33
N GLU A 119 7.00 8.69 10.76
CA GLU A 119 6.21 9.51 11.67
C GLU A 119 5.43 10.56 10.88
N VAL A 120 4.11 10.42 10.87
CA VAL A 120 3.21 11.30 10.12
C VAL A 120 2.25 11.97 11.10
N HIS A 121 2.36 13.30 11.18
CA HIS A 121 1.54 14.11 12.09
C HIS A 121 1.57 13.63 13.55
N GLY A 122 2.75 13.25 14.06
CA GLY A 122 2.98 12.82 15.44
C GLY A 122 2.54 11.38 15.75
N ASN A 123 2.14 10.61 14.74
CA ASN A 123 1.85 9.18 14.89
C ASN A 123 2.81 8.37 14.02
N TYR A 124 3.29 7.26 14.55
CA TYR A 124 4.04 6.31 13.74
C TYR A 124 3.10 5.45 12.91
N TYR A 125 3.61 5.08 11.74
CA TYR A 125 3.07 4.06 10.85
C TYR A 125 4.23 3.14 10.46
N GLY A 126 3.96 1.86 10.25
CA GLY A 126 4.98 0.97 9.74
C GLY A 126 4.45 -0.37 9.29
N THR A 127 5.14 -0.96 8.33
CA THR A 127 4.81 -2.27 7.76
C THR A 127 5.79 -3.31 8.26
N SER A 128 5.30 -4.29 9.03
CA SER A 128 6.17 -5.26 9.69
C SER A 128 6.73 -6.27 8.70
N VAL A 129 7.97 -6.72 8.95
CA VAL A 129 8.61 -7.78 8.17
C VAL A 129 7.74 -9.04 8.18
N ALA A 130 7.26 -9.42 9.37
CA ALA A 130 6.44 -10.60 9.56
C ALA A 130 5.12 -10.56 8.76
N ALA A 131 4.46 -9.40 8.68
CA ALA A 131 3.20 -9.27 7.93
C ALA A 131 3.43 -9.55 6.43
N VAL A 132 4.47 -8.95 5.86
CA VAL A 132 4.80 -9.14 4.44
C VAL A 132 5.26 -10.56 4.17
N GLU A 133 6.15 -11.10 5.00
CA GLU A 133 6.65 -12.48 4.84
C GLU A 133 5.52 -13.50 4.92
N SER A 134 4.57 -13.34 5.85
CA SER A 134 3.44 -14.26 5.98
C SER A 134 2.61 -14.38 4.70
N VAL A 135 2.39 -13.25 4.00
CA VAL A 135 1.65 -13.22 2.74
C VAL A 135 2.47 -13.83 1.61
N MET A 136 3.76 -13.48 1.52
CA MET A 136 4.67 -13.99 0.50
C MET A 136 4.85 -15.51 0.63
N GLN A 137 5.05 -16.02 1.85
CA GLN A 137 5.21 -17.45 2.15
C GLN A 137 3.95 -18.27 1.82
N ALA A 138 2.77 -17.65 1.91
CA ALA A 138 1.52 -18.25 1.46
C ALA A 138 1.39 -18.32 -0.08
N GLY A 139 2.44 -17.96 -0.83
CA GLY A 139 2.47 -17.99 -2.30
C GLY A 139 1.65 -16.88 -2.95
N LYS A 140 1.30 -15.83 -2.21
CA LYS A 140 0.50 -14.69 -2.66
C LYS A 140 1.38 -13.48 -2.95
N VAL A 141 0.92 -12.59 -3.83
CA VAL A 141 1.52 -11.26 -3.97
C VAL A 141 1.05 -10.38 -2.81
N CYS A 142 2.00 -9.83 -2.05
CA CYS A 142 1.70 -8.97 -0.91
C CYS A 142 1.42 -7.53 -1.38
N LEU A 143 0.24 -7.00 -1.08
CA LEU A 143 -0.14 -5.61 -1.35
C LEU A 143 0.17 -4.75 -0.12
N LEU A 144 0.86 -3.63 -0.33
CA LEU A 144 1.20 -2.64 0.70
C LEU A 144 0.56 -1.29 0.33
N ASP A 145 -0.30 -0.73 1.20
CA ASP A 145 -0.83 0.63 1.06
C ASP A 145 0.00 1.58 1.93
N ILE A 146 1.06 2.14 1.35
CA ILE A 146 2.03 3.00 2.05
C ILE A 146 2.28 4.29 1.26
N ASP A 147 2.73 5.34 1.95
CA ASP A 147 3.00 6.62 1.32
C ASP A 147 4.27 6.59 0.44
N VAL A 148 4.59 7.72 -0.19
CA VAL A 148 5.74 7.83 -1.10
C VAL A 148 7.07 7.65 -0.35
N GLN A 149 7.15 8.07 0.90
CA GLN A 149 8.36 7.93 1.71
C GLN A 149 8.58 6.46 2.08
N GLY A 150 7.55 5.78 2.60
CA GLY A 150 7.61 4.36 2.92
C GLY A 150 7.91 3.52 1.69
N ALA A 151 7.38 3.89 0.53
CA ALA A 151 7.66 3.20 -0.72
C ALA A 151 9.14 3.30 -1.15
N GLU A 152 9.79 4.46 -0.98
CA GLU A 152 11.24 4.59 -1.18
C GLU A 152 12.04 3.74 -0.17
N SER A 153 11.59 3.67 1.09
CA SER A 153 12.20 2.78 2.08
C SER A 153 12.10 1.31 1.67
N VAL A 154 10.94 0.86 1.17
CA VAL A 154 10.76 -0.50 0.65
C VAL A 154 11.66 -0.74 -0.56
N ARG A 155 11.82 0.23 -1.46
CA ARG A 155 12.72 0.13 -2.62
C ARG A 155 14.17 -0.12 -2.24
N GLN A 156 14.61 0.42 -1.10
CA GLN A 156 15.95 0.24 -0.55
C GLN A 156 16.08 -0.97 0.39
N SER A 157 14.96 -1.62 0.73
CA SER A 157 14.93 -2.78 1.63
C SER A 157 15.33 -4.08 0.91
N SER A 158 15.47 -5.16 1.68
CA SER A 158 15.77 -6.50 1.18
C SER A 158 14.75 -7.06 0.19
N ILE A 159 13.51 -6.56 0.20
CA ILE A 159 12.44 -6.99 -0.72
C ILE A 159 12.30 -6.09 -1.95
N GLY A 160 13.04 -4.97 -2.04
CA GLY A 160 12.89 -3.97 -3.09
C GLY A 160 13.02 -4.55 -4.51
N CYS A 161 13.95 -5.49 -4.72
CA CYS A 161 14.15 -6.15 -6.03
C CYS A 161 13.02 -7.10 -6.44
N ARG A 162 12.12 -7.45 -5.51
CA ARG A 162 10.95 -8.32 -5.72
C ARG A 162 9.64 -7.57 -5.52
N THR A 163 9.72 -6.23 -5.46
CA THR A 163 8.58 -5.36 -5.21
C THR A 163 8.26 -4.57 -6.47
N ALA A 164 7.00 -4.64 -6.90
CA ALA A 164 6.46 -3.73 -7.90
C ALA A 164 5.95 -2.46 -7.23
N PHE A 165 6.08 -1.33 -7.92
CA PHE A 165 5.75 -0.01 -7.38
C PHE A 165 4.68 0.66 -8.25
N VAL A 166 3.50 0.88 -7.67
CA VAL A 166 2.34 1.48 -8.35
C VAL A 166 1.97 2.79 -7.69
N PHE A 167 1.97 3.88 -8.46
CA PHE A 167 1.53 5.20 -8.00
C PHE A 167 0.13 5.53 -8.51
N PHE A 168 -0.77 5.86 -7.60
CA PHE A 168 -2.11 6.37 -7.87
C PHE A 168 -2.10 7.89 -7.85
N ALA A 169 -2.17 8.48 -9.04
CA ALA A 169 -2.26 9.91 -9.22
C ALA A 169 -3.73 10.37 -9.17
N PRO A 170 -4.03 11.51 -8.51
CA PRO A 170 -5.31 12.17 -8.71
C PRO A 170 -5.43 12.64 -10.17
N PRO A 171 -6.64 12.77 -10.70
CA PRO A 171 -6.85 13.21 -12.08
C PRO A 171 -6.50 14.69 -12.27
N SER A 172 -6.69 15.49 -11.22
CA SER A 172 -6.19 16.86 -11.10
C SER A 172 -6.06 17.27 -9.62
N ARG A 173 -5.38 18.38 -9.36
CA ARG A 173 -5.26 18.94 -8.00
C ARG A 173 -6.62 19.35 -7.43
N GLU A 174 -7.49 19.91 -8.27
CA GLU A 174 -8.83 20.38 -7.91
C GLU A 174 -9.72 19.21 -7.46
N VAL A 175 -9.64 18.07 -8.14
CA VAL A 175 -10.38 16.87 -7.77
C VAL A 175 -9.88 16.30 -6.44
N LEU A 176 -8.56 16.31 -6.21
CA LEU A 176 -8.00 15.91 -4.92
C LEU A 176 -8.51 16.81 -3.78
N GLU A 177 -8.52 18.12 -4.00
CA GLU A 177 -9.03 19.11 -3.05
C GLU A 177 -10.50 18.88 -2.71
N GLN A 178 -11.35 18.72 -3.72
CA GLN A 178 -12.77 18.43 -3.53
C GLN A 178 -12.99 17.17 -2.69
N ARG A 179 -12.21 16.09 -2.92
CA ARG A 179 -12.31 14.85 -2.15
C ARG A 179 -11.85 14.99 -0.70
N LEU A 180 -10.77 15.74 -0.45
CA LEU A 180 -10.28 16.01 0.90
C LEU A 180 -11.30 16.83 1.69
N ARG A 181 -11.85 17.88 1.07
CA ARG A 181 -12.90 18.74 1.66
C ARG A 181 -14.20 17.99 1.91
N GLY A 182 -14.64 17.19 0.94
CA GLY A 182 -15.91 16.44 1.00
C GLY A 182 -16.00 15.41 2.12
N ARG A 183 -14.85 14.97 2.69
CA ARG A 183 -14.84 14.08 3.86
C ARG A 183 -15.23 14.80 5.16
N GLY A 184 -15.04 16.11 5.26
CA GLY A 184 -15.40 16.90 6.45
C GLY A 184 -14.61 16.54 7.73
N THR A 185 -13.57 15.70 7.64
CA THR A 185 -12.82 15.18 8.79
C THR A 185 -11.54 15.96 9.11
N GLU A 186 -11.19 16.97 8.31
CA GLU A 186 -9.88 17.63 8.35
C GLU A 186 -10.02 19.16 8.36
N THR A 187 -9.12 19.84 9.06
CA THR A 187 -9.07 21.31 9.09
C THR A 187 -8.47 21.85 7.80
N GLU A 188 -8.72 23.12 7.49
CA GLU A 188 -8.18 23.79 6.30
C GLU A 188 -6.66 23.66 6.21
N GLU A 189 -5.96 23.81 7.33
CA GLU A 189 -4.49 23.72 7.38
C GLU A 189 -3.99 22.31 7.03
N LYS A 190 -4.73 21.26 7.42
CA LYS A 190 -4.40 19.86 7.08
C LYS A 190 -4.66 19.59 5.60
N ILE A 191 -5.74 20.14 5.04
CA ILE A 191 -6.07 19.99 3.62
C ILE A 191 -4.97 20.64 2.76
N GLN A 192 -4.57 21.87 3.05
CA GLN A 192 -3.53 22.57 2.29
C GLN A 192 -2.17 21.84 2.35
N LYS A 193 -1.79 21.31 3.52
CA LYS A 193 -0.57 20.50 3.65
C LYS A 193 -0.60 19.26 2.75
N ARG A 194 -1.75 18.59 2.62
CA ARG A 194 -1.90 17.41 1.75
C ARG A 194 -1.89 17.75 0.27
N LEU A 195 -2.47 18.89 -0.12
CA LEU A 195 -2.42 19.38 -1.49
C LEU A 195 -1.00 19.76 -1.93
N ALA A 196 -0.20 20.30 -1.00
CA ALA A 196 1.21 20.58 -1.27
C ALA A 196 2.03 19.30 -1.48
N GLY A 197 1.73 18.21 -0.76
CA GLY A 197 2.42 16.93 -0.92
C GLY A 197 1.97 16.07 -2.10
N ALA A 198 1.00 16.54 -2.90
CA ALA A 198 0.45 15.82 -4.05
C ALA A 198 0.99 16.33 -5.41
N VAL A 199 1.91 17.30 -5.39
CA VAL A 199 2.57 17.90 -6.56
C VAL A 199 4.00 17.38 -6.68
#